data_AF-A0A7J4EE71-F1
#
_entry.id   AF-A0A7J4EE71-F1
#
_cell.length_a   1.000
_cell.length_b   1.000
_cell.length_c   1.000
_cell.angle_alpha   90.00
_cell.angle_beta   90.00
_cell.angle_gamma   90.00
#
_symmetry.space_group_name_H-M   'P 1'
#
loop_
_entity.id
_entity.type
_entity.pdbx_description
1 polymer ?
#
loop_
_entity_poly.entity_id
_entity_poly.type
_entity_poly.pdbx_seq_one_letter_code
_entity_poly.pdbx_strand_id
1 'polypeptide(L)'
;MPEDNVIYIGTKSVISYVMAVVTQINRGSDEIVIKARGRAISRAVDTAEVVTNKFMPGVEVKDIKIGTDQIVSGEGAKMNVSTIEITMKTKEK
;
A
#
# COMPACT_ATOMS: atom_id res chain seq x y z
N MET A 1 13.12 -8.53 3.79
CA MET A 1 12.17 -8.44 2.65
C MET A 1 12.81 -7.52 1.62
N PRO A 2 12.91 -7.91 0.33
CA PRO A 2 13.43 -7.01 -0.69
C PRO A 2 12.56 -5.75 -0.77
N GLU A 3 13.17 -4.57 -0.86
CA GLU A 3 12.45 -3.29 -0.96
C GLU A 3 11.59 -3.19 -2.23
N ASP A 4 11.80 -4.08 -3.20
CA ASP A 4 11.09 -4.12 -4.49
C ASP A 4 9.59 -4.42 -4.38
N ASN A 5 9.11 -4.97 -3.26
CA ASN A 5 7.69 -5.33 -3.08
C ASN A 5 6.87 -4.27 -2.33
N VAL A 6 7.42 -3.07 -2.11
CA VAL A 6 6.75 -2.00 -1.36
C VAL A 6 6.20 -0.94 -2.32
N ILE A 7 4.93 -0.57 -2.15
CA ILE A 7 4.26 0.49 -2.92
C ILE A 7 3.86 1.62 -1.97
N TYR A 8 4.48 2.79 -2.14
CA TYR A 8 4.17 3.99 -1.37
C TYR A 8 3.03 4.79 -2.00
N ILE A 9 1.96 5.00 -1.24
CA ILE A 9 0.80 5.77 -1.69
C ILE A 9 1.00 7.25 -1.36
N GLY A 10 1.16 8.05 -2.41
CA GLY A 10 1.15 9.51 -2.38
C GLY A 10 -0.08 10.05 -3.11
N THR A 11 0.05 11.15 -3.85
CA THR A 11 -1.06 11.92 -4.45
C THR A 11 -1.55 11.46 -5.84
N LYS A 12 -0.92 10.46 -6.47
CA LYS A 12 -1.37 9.91 -7.77
C LYS A 12 -2.78 9.30 -7.66
N SER A 13 -3.40 9.00 -8.81
CA SER A 13 -4.73 8.37 -8.82
C SER A 13 -4.68 6.95 -8.24
N VAL A 14 -5.82 6.48 -7.71
CA VAL A 14 -5.96 5.09 -7.21
C VAL A 14 -5.53 4.08 -8.27
N ILE A 15 -5.96 4.28 -9.52
CA ILE A 15 -5.66 3.39 -10.64
C ILE A 15 -4.16 3.31 -10.93
N SER A 16 -3.40 4.40 -10.77
CA SER A 16 -1.93 4.33 -10.93
C SER A 16 -1.28 3.36 -9.94
N TYR A 17 -1.77 3.30 -8.70
CA TYR A 17 -1.25 2.36 -7.70
C TYR A 17 -1.76 0.94 -7.91
N VAL A 18 -3.02 0.77 -8.34
CA VAL A 18 -3.56 -0.54 -8.73
C VAL A 18 -2.70 -1.16 -9.83
N MET A 19 -2.33 -0.39 -10.86
CA MET A 19 -1.46 -0.87 -11.94
C MET A 19 -0.06 -1.25 -11.43
N ALA A 20 0.48 -0.52 -10.44
CA ALA A 20 1.77 -0.88 -9.83
C ALA A 20 1.69 -2.22 -9.09
N VAL A 21 0.63 -2.45 -8.33
CA VAL A 21 0.35 -3.73 -7.65
C VAL A 21 0.27 -4.86 -8.68
N VAL A 22 -0.60 -4.73 -9.69
CA VAL A 22 -0.78 -5.74 -10.75
C VAL A 22 0.54 -6.06 -11.46
N THR A 23 1.34 -5.04 -11.76
CA THR A 23 2.63 -5.22 -12.44
C THR A 23 3.61 -6.01 -11.58
N GLN A 24 3.69 -5.74 -10.28
CA GLN A 24 4.57 -6.48 -9.38
C GLN A 24 4.15 -7.94 -9.22
N ILE A 25 2.85 -8.23 -9.05
CA ILE A 25 2.37 -9.62 -8.93
C ILE A 25 2.67 -10.40 -10.21
N ASN A 26 2.43 -9.79 -11.38
CA ASN A 26 2.73 -10.43 -12.67
C ASN A 26 4.24 -10.67 -12.91
N ARG A 27 5.13 -10.00 -12.17
CA ARG A 27 6.58 -10.25 -12.17
C ARG A 27 7.00 -11.38 -11.24
N GLY A 28 6.05 -12.03 -10.56
CA GLY A 28 6.30 -13.14 -9.64
C GLY A 28 6.41 -12.74 -8.17
N SER A 29 6.01 -11.51 -7.79
CA SER A 29 5.92 -11.14 -6.38
C SER A 29 4.64 -11.72 -5.77
N ASP A 30 4.78 -12.74 -4.93
CA ASP A 30 3.64 -13.37 -4.22
C ASP A 30 3.10 -12.51 -3.07
N GLU A 31 3.89 -11.55 -2.59
CA GLU A 31 3.53 -10.67 -1.48
C GLU A 31 3.93 -9.22 -1.79
N ILE A 32 3.00 -8.29 -1.60
CA ILE A 32 3.18 -6.84 -1.81
C ILE A 32 2.76 -6.09 -0.56
N VAL A 33 3.49 -5.03 -0.22
CA VAL A 33 3.17 -4.17 0.92
C VAL A 33 2.82 -2.78 0.45
N ILE A 34 1.57 -2.37 0.65
CA ILE A 34 1.11 -1.01 0.39
C ILE A 34 1.34 -0.18 1.65
N LYS A 35 2.12 0.91 1.57
CA LYS A 35 2.39 1.81 2.69
C LYS A 35 1.86 3.21 2.42
N ALA A 36 1.23 3.80 3.42
CA ALA A 36 0.74 5.17 3.35
C ALA A 36 0.76 5.86 4.71
N ARG A 37 0.64 7.19 4.68
CA ARG A 37 0.53 8.01 5.89
C ARG A 37 -0.41 9.19 5.70
N GLY A 38 -1.00 9.64 6.81
CA GLY A 38 -1.94 10.75 6.85
C GLY A 38 -3.10 10.59 5.87
N ARG A 39 -3.42 11.63 5.10
CA ARG A 39 -4.56 11.65 4.16
C ARG A 39 -4.46 10.60 3.05
N ALA A 40 -3.28 10.04 2.79
CA ALA A 40 -3.10 8.99 1.79
C ALA A 40 -3.60 7.61 2.25
N ILE A 41 -3.91 7.43 3.53
CA ILE A 41 -4.43 6.18 4.09
C ILE A 41 -5.70 5.73 3.37
N SER A 42 -6.66 6.64 3.16
CA SER A 42 -7.90 6.31 2.43
C SER A 42 -7.60 5.77 1.04
N ARG A 43 -6.65 6.39 0.33
CA ARG A 43 -6.24 5.95 -1.00
C ARG A 43 -5.57 4.57 -0.98
N ALA A 44 -4.84 4.25 0.09
CA ALA A 44 -4.20 2.94 0.25
C ALA A 44 -5.25 1.83 0.41
N VAL A 45 -6.28 2.08 1.20
CA VAL A 45 -7.42 1.17 1.37
C VAL A 45 -8.18 1.03 0.06
N ASP A 46 -8.47 2.14 -0.64
CA ASP A 46 -9.10 2.10 -1.97
C ASP A 46 -8.29 1.27 -2.97
N THR A 47 -6.96 1.41 -2.98
CA THR A 47 -6.09 0.62 -3.85
C THR A 47 -6.17 -0.87 -3.52
N ALA A 48 -6.08 -1.26 -2.25
CA ALA A 48 -6.20 -2.66 -1.84
C ALA A 48 -7.55 -3.26 -2.24
N GLU A 49 -8.65 -2.55 -1.96
CA GLU A 49 -10.00 -3.00 -2.28
C GLU A 49 -10.25 -3.10 -3.79
N VAL A 50 -9.77 -2.13 -4.58
CA VAL A 50 -9.93 -2.18 -6.04
C VAL A 50 -9.12 -3.33 -6.64
N VAL A 51 -7.92 -3.61 -6.13
CA VAL A 51 -7.12 -4.77 -6.57
C VAL A 51 -7.90 -6.05 -6.34
N THR A 52 -8.31 -6.34 -5.10
CA THR A 52 -8.98 -7.61 -4.75
C THR A 52 -10.35 -7.75 -5.43
N ASN A 53 -11.15 -6.69 -5.49
CA ASN A 53 -12.54 -6.80 -5.95
C ASN A 53 -12.71 -6.66 -7.48
N LYS A 54 -11.80 -5.97 -8.18
CA LYS A 54 -12.00 -5.63 -9.60
C LYS A 54 -10.90 -6.11 -10.54
N PHE A 55 -9.65 -6.20 -10.09
CA PHE A 55 -8.52 -6.47 -10.99
C PHE A 55 -7.93 -7.86 -10.81
N MET A 56 -7.81 -8.34 -9.56
CA MET A 56 -7.15 -9.60 -9.23
C MET A 56 -7.89 -10.32 -8.10
N PRO A 57 -9.00 -11.04 -8.39
CA PRO A 57 -9.79 -11.78 -7.40
C PRO A 57 -9.00 -12.87 -6.64
N GLY A 58 -7.85 -13.27 -7.18
CA GLY A 58 -6.90 -14.19 -6.54
C GLY A 58 -5.94 -13.53 -5.57
N VAL A 59 -6.08 -12.24 -5.27
CA VAL A 59 -5.23 -11.50 -4.33
C VAL A 59 -6.06 -11.10 -3.12
N GLU A 60 -5.53 -11.32 -1.93
CA GLU A 60 -6.22 -11.03 -0.67
C GLU A 60 -5.35 -10.20 0.28
N VAL A 61 -6.01 -9.52 1.22
CA VAL A 61 -5.34 -8.83 2.31
C VAL A 61 -4.90 -9.85 3.35
N LYS A 62 -3.60 -9.96 3.58
CA LYS A 62 -2.97 -10.85 4.56
C LYS A 62 -2.89 -10.22 5.94
N ASP A 63 -2.49 -8.96 6.03
CA ASP A 63 -2.26 -8.26 7.29
C ASP A 63 -2.42 -6.74 7.12
N ILE A 64 -2.88 -6.06 8.18
CA ILE A 64 -2.99 -4.60 8.23
C ILE A 64 -2.34 -4.12 9.53
N LYS A 65 -1.32 -3.27 9.39
CA LYS A 65 -0.66 -2.61 10.52
C LYS A 65 -0.94 -1.12 10.47
N ILE A 66 -1.30 -0.56 11.62
CA ILE A 66 -1.43 0.88 11.80
C ILE A 66 -0.40 1.37 12.79
N GLY A 67 0.00 2.63 12.66
CA GLY A 67 0.98 3.21 13.55
C GLY A 67 0.95 4.72 13.57
N THR A 68 1.94 5.28 14.25
CA THR A 68 2.25 6.71 14.24
C THR A 68 3.73 6.85 13.92
N ASP A 69 4.04 7.72 12.96
CA ASP A 69 5.40 8.08 12.59
C ASP A 69 5.63 9.57 12.89
N GLN A 70 6.88 9.99 13.05
CA GLN A 70 7.24 11.38 13.31
C GLN A 70 7.89 11.99 12.07
N ILE A 71 7.26 13.04 11.54
CA ILE A 71 7.81 13.84 10.45
C ILE A 71 8.28 15.18 10.97
N VAL A 72 9.36 15.69 10.38
CA VAL A 72 9.85 17.04 10.64
C VAL A 72 9.24 17.96 9.57
N SER A 73 8.49 18.97 10.00
CA SER A 73 7.98 20.02 9.12
C SER A 73 9.14 20.85 8.54
N GLY A 74 8.89 21.59 7.46
CA GLY A 74 9.88 22.51 6.88
C GLY A 74 10.42 23.55 7.87
N GLU A 75 9.64 23.86 8.91
CA GLU A 75 10.00 24.76 10.01
C GLU A 75 10.71 24.07 11.20
N GLY A 76 11.05 22.78 11.08
CA GLY A 76 11.76 22.02 12.12
C GLY A 76 10.88 21.42 13.22
N ALA A 77 9.57 21.73 13.24
CA ALA A 77 8.63 21.15 14.20
C ALA A 77 8.37 19.66 13.91
N LYS A 78 8.42 18.82 14.95
CA LYS A 78 8.04 17.40 14.86
C LYS A 78 6.53 17.26 14.91
N MET A 79 5.96 16.49 13.98
CA MET A 79 4.54 16.19 13.91
C MET A 79 4.33 14.69 13.84
N ASN A 80 3.39 14.20 14.64
CA ASN A 80 2.93 12.82 14.56
C ASN A 80 1.99 12.65 13.35
N VAL A 81 2.22 11.62 12.55
CA VAL A 81 1.37 11.27 11.41
C VAL A 81 0.96 9.80 11.51
N SER A 82 -0.33 9.54 11.35
CA SER A 82 -0.83 8.15 11.30
C SER A 82 -0.26 7.43 10.08
N THR A 83 0.07 6.16 10.23
CA THR A 83 0.57 5.29 9.16
C THR A 83 -0.31 4.06 8.99
N ILE A 84 -0.30 3.50 7.78
CA ILE A 84 -0.90 2.21 7.48
C ILE A 84 0.06 1.39 6.59
N GLU A 85 0.15 0.11 6.87
CA GLU A 85 0.78 -0.90 6.02
C GLU A 85 -0.24 -2.00 5.75
N ILE A 86 -0.51 -2.28 4.47
CA ILE A 86 -1.43 -3.33 4.04
C ILE A 86 -0.61 -4.36 3.27
N THR A 87 -0.51 -5.58 3.81
CA THR A 87 0.16 -6.68 3.14
C THR A 87 -0.86 -7.43 2.30
N MET A 88 -0.62 -7.52 1.00
CA MET A 88 -1.42 -8.25 0.02
C MET A 88 -0.69 -9.52 -0.37
N LYS A 89 -1.38 -10.66 -0.45
CA LYS A 89 -0.81 -11.93 -0.90
C LYS A 89 -1.66 -12.54 -2.03
N THR A 90 -1.04 -13.19 -3.00
CA THR A 90 -1.75 -14.08 -3.92
C THR A 90 -2.22 -15.33 -3.17
N LYS A 91 -3.45 -15.77 -3.45
CA LYS A 91 -3.96 -17.06 -2.98
C LYS A 91 -3.11 -18.16 -3.61
N GLU A 92 -2.62 -19.07 -2.79
CA GLU A 92 -2.01 -20.31 -3.29
C GLU A 92 -3.09 -21.10 -4.05
N LYS A 93 -2.71 -21.67 -5.20
CA LYS A 93 -3.58 -22.55 -5.99
C LYS A 93 -3.87 -23.84 -5.25
#